data_AF-A0A202FGA5-F1
#
_entry.id   AF-A0A202FGA5-F1
#
_cell.length_a   1.000
_cell.length_b   1.000
_cell.length_c   1.000
_cell.angle_alpha   90.00
_cell.angle_beta   90.00
_cell.angle_gamma   90.00
#
_symmetry.space_group_name_H-M   'P 1'
#
loop_
_entity.id
_entity.type
_entity.pdbx_description
1 polymer ?
#
loop_
_entity_poly.entity_id
_entity_poly.type
_entity_poly.pdbx_seq_one_letter_code
_entity_poly.pdbx_strand_id
1 'polypeptide(L)'
;MNDKDLIQHLLDTISQQHNDLMVVVGTFIAIISLGLVILGYLQIRFSNKQIEKMKSEFKDDFKIDDINKANSEVKENISQLKESLKENKKIELSLKNQISISMNTNLGMAGKLLVNINKDTDPVLIGNNVSSIKIIFEELSDNGNITSHSFRILVLDMSKFLFELNEYNIVLDGGIVFLLDFLIKEMKQEMNNTDMGESNKSSLEYYLNLIAKGFEDMNKRTYKA
;
A
#
# COMPACT_ATOMS: atom_id res chain seq x y z
N MET A 1 -26.36 -76.17 90.79
CA MET A 1 -25.91 -75.57 89.51
C MET A 1 -24.49 -76.07 89.29
N ASN A 2 -24.26 -76.74 88.18
CA ASN A 2 -23.02 -77.47 87.92
C ASN A 2 -21.95 -76.46 87.44
N ASP A 3 -20.70 -76.58 87.89
CA ASP A 3 -19.64 -75.58 87.65
C ASP A 3 -19.42 -75.26 86.16
N LYS A 4 -19.76 -76.21 85.28
CA LYS A 4 -19.76 -76.01 83.81
C LYS A 4 -20.73 -74.92 83.34
N ASP A 5 -21.94 -74.81 83.89
CA ASP A 5 -22.93 -73.82 83.46
C ASP A 5 -22.52 -72.39 83.85
N LEU A 6 -21.82 -72.26 84.99
CA LEU A 6 -21.35 -70.97 85.48
C LEU A 6 -20.14 -70.47 84.67
N ILE A 7 -19.24 -71.37 84.28
CA ILE A 7 -18.12 -71.07 83.37
C ILE A 7 -18.62 -70.73 81.96
N GLN A 8 -19.61 -71.46 81.44
CA GLN A 8 -20.23 -71.18 80.14
C GLN A 8 -20.89 -69.79 80.13
N HIS A 9 -21.62 -69.45 81.19
CA HIS A 9 -22.31 -68.17 81.29
C HIS A 9 -21.35 -66.98 81.44
N LEU A 10 -20.22 -67.16 82.14
CA LEU A 10 -19.15 -66.16 82.22
C LEU A 10 -18.43 -65.98 80.87
N LEU A 11 -18.18 -67.05 80.13
CA LEU A 11 -17.59 -66.99 78.78
C LEU A 11 -18.51 -66.27 77.79
N ASP A 12 -19.82 -66.55 77.83
CA ASP A 12 -20.80 -65.87 77.00
C ASP A 12 -20.90 -64.37 77.35
N THR A 13 -20.82 -64.03 78.65
CA THR A 13 -20.85 -62.63 79.11
C THR A 13 -19.59 -61.87 78.68
N ILE A 14 -18.40 -62.50 78.73
CA ILE A 14 -17.15 -61.91 78.25
C ILE A 14 -17.18 -61.72 76.73
N SER A 15 -17.70 -62.71 75.99
CA SER A 15 -17.86 -62.64 74.53
C SER A 15 -18.82 -61.52 74.12
N GLN A 16 -19.94 -61.38 74.85
CA GLN A 16 -20.93 -60.32 74.61
C GLN A 16 -20.36 -58.93 74.93
N GLN A 17 -19.63 -58.78 76.04
CA GLN A 17 -18.94 -57.51 76.36
C GLN A 17 -17.86 -57.15 75.33
N HIS A 18 -17.15 -58.14 74.79
CA HIS A 18 -16.17 -57.91 73.73
C HIS A 18 -16.83 -57.47 72.42
N ASN A 19 -17.97 -58.09 72.05
CA ASN A 19 -18.74 -57.72 70.89
C ASN A 19 -19.35 -56.31 71.03
N ASP A 20 -19.93 -55.98 72.19
CA ASP A 20 -20.49 -54.66 72.46
C ASP A 20 -19.41 -53.57 72.42
N LEU A 21 -18.22 -53.85 72.98
CA LEU A 21 -17.07 -52.95 72.90
C LEU A 21 -16.63 -52.74 71.44
N MET A 22 -16.54 -53.81 70.63
CA MET A 22 -16.21 -53.72 69.20
C MET A 22 -17.25 -52.90 68.41
N VAL A 23 -18.54 -53.04 68.71
CA VAL A 23 -19.61 -52.27 68.06
C VAL A 23 -19.52 -50.78 68.41
N VAL A 24 -19.28 -50.46 69.68
CA VAL A 24 -19.13 -49.07 70.14
C VAL A 24 -17.89 -48.43 69.49
N VAL A 25 -16.74 -49.10 69.50
CA VAL A 25 -15.50 -48.61 68.87
C VAL A 25 -15.68 -48.44 67.35
N GLY A 26 -16.32 -49.40 66.68
CA GLY A 26 -16.62 -49.31 65.24
C GLY A 26 -17.52 -48.13 64.89
N THR A 27 -18.50 -47.83 65.74
CA THR A 27 -19.38 -46.66 65.58
C THR A 27 -18.61 -45.35 65.70
N PHE A 28 -17.69 -45.25 66.67
CA PHE A 28 -16.82 -44.08 66.80
C PHE A 28 -15.91 -43.89 65.58
N ILE A 29 -15.31 -44.96 65.07
CA ILE A 29 -14.46 -44.91 63.87
C ILE A 29 -15.27 -44.47 62.63
N ALA A 30 -16.50 -44.95 62.49
CA ALA A 30 -17.39 -44.57 61.40
C ALA A 30 -17.73 -43.07 61.45
N ILE A 31 -18.05 -42.53 62.64
CA ILE A 31 -18.35 -41.10 62.83
C ILE A 31 -17.12 -40.23 62.51
N ILE A 32 -15.94 -40.62 62.97
CA ILE A 32 -14.69 -39.89 62.70
C ILE A 32 -14.39 -39.91 61.19
N SER A 33 -14.54 -41.06 60.54
CA SER A 33 -14.30 -41.22 59.10
C SER A 33 -15.25 -40.36 58.27
N LEU A 34 -16.53 -40.30 58.66
CA LEU A 34 -17.53 -39.48 57.99
C LEU A 34 -17.24 -37.98 58.16
N GLY A 35 -16.78 -37.56 59.34
CA GLY A 35 -16.34 -36.20 59.62
C GLY A 35 -15.15 -35.78 58.73
N LEU A 36 -14.16 -36.65 58.55
CA LEU A 36 -13.00 -36.38 57.70
C LEU A 36 -13.38 -36.23 56.21
N VAL A 37 -14.30 -37.05 55.71
CA VAL A 37 -14.79 -36.96 54.32
C VAL A 37 -15.55 -35.65 54.09
N ILE A 38 -16.41 -35.25 55.03
CA ILE A 38 -17.15 -33.98 54.94
C ILE A 38 -16.19 -32.78 54.99
N LEU A 39 -15.19 -32.81 55.88
CA LEU A 39 -14.17 -31.77 55.96
C LEU A 39 -13.35 -31.68 54.68
N GLY A 40 -12.92 -32.82 54.11
CA GLY A 40 -12.21 -32.86 52.84
C GLY A 40 -13.04 -32.32 51.67
N TYR A 41 -14.32 -32.69 51.59
CA TYR A 41 -15.24 -32.19 50.57
C TYR A 41 -15.47 -30.67 50.69
N LEU A 42 -15.67 -30.18 51.92
CA LEU A 42 -15.80 -28.75 52.19
C LEU A 42 -14.51 -28.01 51.84
N GLN A 43 -13.35 -28.55 52.16
CA GLN A 43 -12.04 -27.93 51.87
C GLN A 43 -11.79 -27.83 50.36
N ILE A 44 -12.14 -28.86 49.57
CA ILE A 44 -12.06 -28.81 48.10
C ILE A 44 -13.04 -27.78 47.54
N ARG A 45 -14.28 -27.73 48.04
CA ARG A 45 -15.28 -26.76 47.59
C ARG A 45 -14.88 -25.32 47.92
N PHE A 46 -14.30 -25.08 49.10
CA PHE A 46 -13.77 -23.77 49.48
C PHE A 46 -12.54 -23.39 48.64
N SER A 47 -11.64 -24.34 48.36
CA SER A 47 -10.49 -24.13 47.48
C SER A 47 -10.92 -23.77 46.06
N ASN A 48 -11.85 -24.51 45.47
CA ASN A 48 -12.36 -24.22 44.12
C ASN A 48 -13.03 -22.85 44.06
N LYS A 49 -13.82 -22.48 45.07
CA LYS A 49 -14.41 -21.14 45.18
C LYS A 49 -13.34 -20.06 45.32
N GLN A 50 -12.26 -20.31 46.05
CA GLN A 50 -11.15 -19.37 46.18
C GLN A 50 -10.35 -19.23 44.88
N ILE A 51 -10.14 -20.32 44.14
CA ILE A 51 -9.49 -20.30 42.82
C ILE A 51 -10.35 -19.53 41.80
N GLU A 52 -11.66 -19.76 41.78
CA GLU A 52 -12.59 -18.99 40.94
C GLU A 52 -12.61 -17.51 41.32
N LYS A 53 -12.60 -17.21 42.62
CA LYS A 53 -12.52 -15.83 43.12
C LYS A 53 -11.20 -15.17 42.73
N MET A 54 -10.06 -15.85 42.91
CA MET A 54 -8.75 -15.39 42.45
C MET A 54 -8.72 -15.17 40.94
N LYS A 55 -9.35 -16.04 40.15
CA LYS A 55 -9.41 -15.89 38.69
C LYS A 55 -10.27 -14.67 38.30
N SER A 56 -11.37 -14.43 39.00
CA SER A 56 -12.21 -13.25 38.81
C SER A 56 -11.49 -11.97 39.22
N GLU A 57 -10.91 -11.95 40.42
CA GLU A 57 -10.11 -10.82 40.94
C GLU A 57 -8.91 -10.55 40.03
N PHE A 58 -8.20 -11.57 39.56
CA PHE A 58 -7.11 -11.42 38.60
C PHE A 58 -7.61 -10.85 37.26
N LYS A 59 -8.77 -11.28 36.77
CA LYS A 59 -9.35 -10.77 35.53
C LYS A 59 -9.74 -9.29 35.65
N ASP A 60 -10.27 -8.90 36.80
CA ASP A 60 -10.70 -7.53 37.10
C ASP A 60 -9.50 -6.62 37.40
N ASP A 61 -8.54 -7.06 38.22
CA ASP A 61 -7.33 -6.31 38.59
C ASP A 61 -6.44 -6.03 37.37
N PHE A 62 -6.28 -7.02 36.49
CA PHE A 62 -5.54 -6.87 35.24
C PHE A 62 -6.40 -6.34 34.08
N LYS A 63 -7.69 -6.06 34.32
CA LYS A 63 -8.65 -5.56 33.34
C LYS A 63 -8.58 -6.30 32.00
N ILE A 64 -8.51 -7.63 32.07
CA ILE A 64 -8.22 -8.48 30.90
C ILE A 64 -9.30 -8.31 29.82
N ASP A 65 -10.55 -8.10 30.21
CA ASP A 65 -11.64 -7.84 29.26
C ASP A 65 -11.48 -6.49 28.55
N ASP A 66 -11.07 -5.43 29.25
CA ASP A 66 -10.79 -4.12 28.66
C ASP A 66 -9.61 -4.19 27.69
N ILE A 67 -8.55 -4.93 28.07
CA ILE A 67 -7.38 -5.16 27.19
C ILE A 67 -7.79 -5.92 25.93
N ASN A 68 -8.59 -6.97 26.07
CA ASN A 68 -9.05 -7.75 24.92
C ASN A 68 -9.95 -6.91 23.99
N LYS A 69 -10.84 -6.09 24.57
CA LYS A 69 -11.69 -5.17 23.81
C LYS A 69 -10.85 -4.12 23.08
N ALA A 70 -9.93 -3.46 23.77
CA ALA A 70 -9.01 -2.50 23.16
C ALA A 70 -8.16 -3.14 22.05
N ASN A 71 -7.69 -4.36 22.23
CA ASN A 71 -6.93 -5.09 21.21
C ASN A 71 -7.80 -5.44 19.99
N SER A 72 -9.08 -5.76 20.19
CA SER A 72 -10.03 -5.97 19.09
C SER A 72 -10.31 -4.69 18.31
N GLU A 73 -10.54 -3.57 19.00
CA GLU A 73 -10.75 -2.24 18.39
C GLU A 73 -9.50 -1.78 17.63
N VAL A 74 -8.30 -1.98 18.19
CA VAL A 74 -7.03 -1.68 17.50
C VAL A 74 -6.87 -2.53 16.24
N LYS A 75 -7.20 -3.83 16.29
CA LYS A 75 -7.14 -4.69 15.09
C LYS A 75 -8.11 -4.24 14.01
N GLU A 76 -9.33 -3.86 14.39
CA GLU A 76 -10.33 -3.33 13.47
C GLU A 76 -9.86 -2.03 12.82
N ASN A 77 -9.37 -1.08 13.63
CA ASN A 77 -8.81 0.19 13.15
C ASN A 77 -7.61 -0.04 12.21
N ILE A 78 -6.72 -0.99 12.52
CA ILE A 78 -5.61 -1.36 11.62
C ILE A 78 -6.14 -1.94 10.31
N SER A 79 -7.21 -2.75 10.35
CA SER A 79 -7.82 -3.31 9.14
C SER A 79 -8.42 -2.20 8.26
N GLN A 80 -9.18 -1.28 8.85
CA GLN A 80 -9.75 -0.13 8.16
C GLN A 80 -8.66 0.76 7.57
N LEU A 81 -7.60 1.07 8.34
CA LEU A 81 -6.45 1.84 7.85
C LEU A 81 -5.75 1.16 6.67
N LYS A 82 -5.58 -0.17 6.71
CA LYS A 82 -5.00 -0.93 5.58
C LYS A 82 -5.89 -0.86 4.34
N GLU A 83 -7.20 -0.89 4.51
CA GLU A 83 -8.16 -0.77 3.42
C GLU A 83 -8.14 0.63 2.81
N SER A 84 -8.23 1.68 3.64
CA SER A 84 -8.10 3.07 3.19
C SER A 84 -6.75 3.35 2.51
N LEU A 85 -5.66 2.75 2.98
CA LEU A 85 -4.34 2.91 2.36
C LEU A 85 -4.28 2.21 0.98
N LYS A 86 -4.93 1.05 0.83
CA LYS A 86 -5.06 0.39 -0.49
C LYS A 86 -5.90 1.23 -1.44
N GLU A 87 -7.01 1.79 -0.97
CA GLU A 87 -7.87 2.66 -1.77
C GLU A 87 -7.15 3.94 -2.20
N ASN A 88 -6.47 4.62 -1.25
CA ASN A 88 -5.66 5.79 -1.55
C ASN A 88 -4.56 5.49 -2.57
N LYS A 89 -3.89 4.34 -2.47
CA LYS A 89 -2.91 3.92 -3.47
C LYS A 89 -3.53 3.71 -4.86
N LYS A 90 -4.75 3.15 -4.92
CA LYS A 90 -5.49 3.00 -6.18
C LYS A 90 -5.87 4.36 -6.77
N ILE A 91 -6.30 5.30 -5.94
CA ILE A 91 -6.62 6.67 -6.34
C ILE A 91 -5.35 7.38 -6.85
N GLU A 92 -4.23 7.27 -6.13
CA GLU A 92 -2.95 7.84 -6.54
C GLU A 92 -2.51 7.32 -7.93
N LEU A 93 -2.58 6.01 -8.15
CA LEU A 93 -2.25 5.40 -9.44
C LEU A 93 -3.20 5.89 -10.55
N SER A 94 -4.50 6.00 -10.26
CA SER A 94 -5.49 6.52 -11.20
C SER A 94 -5.22 7.98 -11.55
N LEU A 95 -4.89 8.82 -10.56
CA LEU A 95 -4.57 10.23 -10.76
C LEU A 95 -3.29 10.39 -11.57
N LYS A 96 -2.23 9.63 -11.25
CA LYS A 96 -0.98 9.63 -12.05
C LYS A 96 -1.23 9.29 -13.51
N ASN A 97 -2.07 8.27 -13.77
CA ASN A 97 -2.44 7.91 -15.13
C ASN A 97 -3.25 9.01 -15.84
N GLN A 98 -4.23 9.61 -15.16
CA GLN A 98 -5.03 10.71 -15.74
C GLN A 98 -4.18 11.95 -16.02
N ILE A 99 -3.25 12.30 -15.13
CA ILE A 99 -2.29 13.39 -15.33
C ILE A 99 -1.42 13.11 -16.55
N SER A 100 -0.86 11.89 -16.67
CA SER A 100 -0.06 11.50 -17.83
C SER A 100 -0.85 11.61 -19.14
N ILE A 101 -2.09 11.12 -19.18
CA ILE A 101 -2.98 11.24 -20.36
C ILE A 101 -3.27 12.72 -20.69
N SER A 102 -3.58 13.53 -19.69
CA SER A 102 -3.87 14.97 -19.88
C SER A 102 -2.65 15.73 -20.38
N MET A 103 -1.47 15.48 -19.81
CA MET A 103 -0.23 16.11 -20.24
C MET A 103 0.14 15.69 -21.67
N ASN A 104 -0.01 14.41 -22.04
CA ASN A 104 0.19 13.94 -23.41
C ASN A 104 -0.79 14.58 -24.40
N THR A 105 -2.02 14.82 -23.98
CA THR A 105 -3.02 15.55 -24.78
C THR A 105 -2.62 17.01 -24.94
N ASN A 106 -2.16 17.66 -23.87
CA ASN A 106 -1.66 19.03 -23.90
C ASN A 106 -0.42 19.16 -24.80
N LEU A 107 0.49 18.18 -24.80
CA LEU A 107 1.64 18.17 -25.71
C LEU A 107 1.18 18.14 -27.17
N GLY A 108 0.22 17.27 -27.51
CA GLY A 108 -0.34 17.21 -28.86
C GLY A 108 -1.11 18.48 -29.25
N MET A 109 -1.77 19.15 -28.31
CA MET A 109 -2.41 20.45 -28.56
C MET A 109 -1.39 21.57 -28.73
N ALA A 110 -0.32 21.57 -27.93
CA ALA A 110 0.76 22.53 -28.02
C ALA A 110 1.51 22.39 -29.35
N GLY A 111 1.76 21.15 -29.83
CA GLY A 111 2.32 20.89 -31.15
C GLY A 111 1.55 21.60 -32.28
N LYS A 112 0.21 21.60 -32.22
CA LYS A 112 -0.63 22.31 -33.21
C LYS A 112 -0.42 23.82 -33.25
N LEU A 113 0.10 24.44 -32.19
CA LEU A 113 0.43 25.86 -32.18
C LEU A 113 1.60 26.20 -33.12
N LEU A 114 2.44 25.21 -33.47
CA LEU A 114 3.53 25.38 -34.42
C LEU A 114 3.08 25.35 -35.89
N VAL A 115 1.91 24.77 -36.15
CA VAL A 115 1.44 24.42 -37.51
C VAL A 115 0.59 25.54 -38.16
N ASN A 116 0.37 26.65 -37.44
CA ASN A 116 -0.44 27.78 -37.90
C ASN A 116 0.40 29.04 -38.18
N ILE A 117 1.65 28.84 -38.62
CA ILE A 117 2.58 29.95 -38.85
C ILE A 117 2.52 30.36 -40.32
N ASN A 118 2.57 31.66 -40.56
CA ASN A 118 2.56 32.28 -41.88
C ASN A 118 3.63 33.37 -41.97
N LYS A 119 3.84 33.93 -43.15
CA LYS A 119 4.83 34.99 -43.42
C LYS A 119 4.74 36.23 -42.50
N ASP A 120 3.56 36.53 -41.94
CA ASP A 120 3.30 37.71 -41.13
C ASP A 120 3.29 37.37 -39.62
N THR A 121 3.66 36.14 -39.26
CA THR A 121 3.67 35.69 -37.87
C THR A 121 4.81 36.36 -37.11
N ASP A 122 4.47 36.99 -35.99
CA ASP A 122 5.43 37.62 -35.09
C ASP A 122 6.42 36.58 -34.53
N PRO A 123 7.75 36.77 -34.70
CA PRO A 123 8.77 35.91 -34.09
C PRO A 123 8.58 35.73 -32.57
N VAL A 124 8.07 36.73 -31.85
CA VAL A 124 7.78 36.61 -30.40
C VAL A 124 6.71 35.54 -30.14
N LEU A 125 5.68 35.45 -30.99
CA LEU A 125 4.66 34.40 -30.89
C LEU A 125 5.27 33.02 -31.13
N ILE A 126 6.18 32.92 -32.10
CA ILE A 126 6.91 31.68 -32.39
C ILE A 126 7.72 31.25 -31.16
N GLY A 127 8.46 32.16 -30.54
CA GLY A 127 9.21 31.90 -29.31
C GLY A 127 8.34 31.42 -28.16
N ASN A 128 7.19 32.06 -27.94
CA ASN A 128 6.22 31.65 -26.91
C ASN A 128 5.67 30.24 -27.15
N ASN A 129 5.35 29.91 -28.41
CA ASN A 129 4.85 28.59 -28.78
C ASN A 129 5.92 27.50 -28.56
N VAL A 130 7.14 27.74 -29.02
CA VAL A 130 8.28 26.82 -28.82
C VAL A 130 8.58 26.63 -27.33
N SER A 131 8.57 27.72 -26.55
CA SER A 131 8.79 27.65 -25.10
C SER A 131 7.72 26.85 -24.38
N SER A 132 6.45 27.00 -24.77
CA SER A 132 5.33 26.25 -24.16
C SER A 132 5.47 24.75 -24.42
N ILE A 133 5.86 24.37 -25.64
CA ILE A 133 6.11 22.98 -26.02
C ILE A 133 7.30 22.41 -25.26
N LYS A 134 8.39 23.18 -25.14
CA LYS A 134 9.56 22.78 -24.38
C LYS A 134 9.19 22.42 -22.93
N ILE A 135 8.46 23.29 -22.25
CA ILE A 135 8.06 23.07 -20.84
C ILE A 135 7.25 21.76 -20.69
N ILE A 136 6.24 21.57 -21.55
CA ILE A 136 5.39 20.37 -21.49
C ILE A 136 6.19 19.11 -21.85
N PHE A 137 7.07 19.21 -22.85
CA PHE A 137 7.90 18.10 -23.30
C PHE A 137 8.90 17.67 -22.23
N GLU A 138 9.63 18.60 -21.63
CA GLU A 138 10.57 18.33 -20.53
C GLU A 138 9.86 17.65 -19.36
N GLU A 139 8.72 18.19 -18.92
CA GLU A 139 7.98 17.62 -17.79
C GLU A 139 7.49 16.19 -18.07
N LEU A 140 7.10 15.88 -19.32
CA LEU A 140 6.72 14.52 -19.70
C LEU A 140 7.93 13.59 -19.85
N SER A 141 9.05 14.10 -20.39
CA SER A 141 10.31 13.38 -20.62
C SER A 141 10.93 12.95 -19.30
N ASP A 142 11.10 13.89 -18.36
CA ASP A 142 11.69 13.64 -17.03
C ASP A 142 10.91 12.60 -16.23
N ASN A 143 9.60 12.53 -16.44
CA ASN A 143 8.71 11.58 -15.78
C ASN A 143 8.54 10.25 -16.56
N GLY A 144 9.18 10.08 -17.71
CA GLY A 144 9.06 8.88 -18.56
C GLY A 144 7.65 8.62 -19.07
N ASN A 145 6.85 9.68 -19.21
CA ASN A 145 5.41 9.60 -19.47
C ASN A 145 5.04 9.96 -20.91
N ILE A 146 6.00 10.22 -21.79
CA ILE A 146 5.73 10.52 -23.19
C ILE A 146 5.20 9.25 -23.89
N THR A 147 3.98 9.33 -24.41
CA THR A 147 3.43 8.25 -25.24
C THR A 147 4.02 8.30 -26.64
N SER A 148 4.22 7.14 -27.26
CA SER A 148 4.65 7.03 -28.66
C SER A 148 3.75 7.86 -29.61
N HIS A 149 2.44 7.90 -29.35
CA HIS A 149 1.50 8.67 -30.16
C HIS A 149 1.75 10.18 -30.08
N SER A 150 1.83 10.75 -28.87
CA SER A 150 2.08 12.18 -28.68
C SER A 150 3.47 12.59 -29.19
N PHE A 151 4.49 11.74 -28.98
CA PHE A 151 5.82 11.97 -29.54
C PHE A 151 5.80 12.04 -31.07
N ARG A 152 5.12 11.11 -31.72
CA ARG A 152 4.99 11.10 -33.19
C ARG A 152 4.31 12.35 -33.72
N ILE A 153 3.22 12.79 -33.07
CA ILE A 153 2.52 14.02 -33.45
C ILE A 153 3.46 15.21 -33.33
N LEU A 154 4.18 15.33 -32.21
CA LEU A 154 5.13 16.42 -32.01
C LEU A 154 6.22 16.45 -33.08
N VAL A 155 6.81 15.30 -33.42
CA VAL A 155 7.81 15.20 -34.49
C VAL A 155 7.25 15.67 -35.84
N LEU A 156 6.02 15.28 -36.18
CA LEU A 156 5.38 15.70 -37.42
C LEU A 156 5.07 17.20 -37.44
N ASP A 157 4.52 17.73 -36.34
CA ASP A 157 4.19 19.15 -36.20
C ASP A 157 5.46 20.01 -36.27
N MET A 158 6.55 19.59 -35.60
CA MET A 158 7.86 20.23 -35.67
C MET A 158 8.46 20.18 -37.10
N SER A 159 8.32 19.05 -37.79
CA SER A 159 8.81 18.92 -39.18
C SER A 159 8.11 19.91 -40.10
N LYS A 160 6.78 20.00 -39.97
CA LYS A 160 5.95 20.91 -40.77
C LYS A 160 6.28 22.37 -40.43
N PHE A 161 6.42 22.69 -39.16
CA PHE A 161 6.80 24.01 -38.69
C PHE A 161 8.13 24.51 -39.27
N LEU A 162 9.19 23.69 -39.20
CA LEU A 162 10.49 24.08 -39.77
C LEU A 162 10.42 24.24 -41.29
N PHE A 163 9.59 23.45 -41.97
CA PHE A 163 9.34 23.60 -43.40
C PHE A 163 8.67 24.95 -43.71
N GLU A 164 7.62 25.31 -42.98
CA GLU A 164 6.89 26.57 -43.16
C GLU A 164 7.77 27.80 -42.86
N LEU A 165 8.57 27.76 -41.78
CA LEU A 165 9.56 28.80 -41.50
C LEU A 165 10.52 29.02 -42.67
N ASN A 166 10.99 27.92 -43.25
CA ASN A 166 11.90 27.95 -44.38
C ASN A 166 11.22 28.47 -45.66
N GLU A 167 9.99 28.02 -45.95
CA GLU A 167 9.20 28.45 -47.11
C GLU A 167 8.90 29.97 -47.07
N TYR A 168 8.54 30.48 -45.90
CA TYR A 168 8.27 31.90 -45.68
C TYR A 168 9.52 32.74 -45.42
N ASN A 169 10.70 32.11 -45.39
CA ASN A 169 11.99 32.74 -45.12
C ASN A 169 11.98 33.61 -43.84
N ILE A 170 11.34 33.09 -42.79
CA ILE A 170 11.24 33.75 -41.49
C ILE A 170 12.59 33.65 -40.78
N VAL A 171 13.14 34.80 -40.38
CA VAL A 171 14.37 34.87 -39.60
C VAL A 171 14.01 34.79 -38.12
N LEU A 172 14.59 33.80 -37.43
CA LEU A 172 14.41 33.61 -35.99
C LEU A 172 15.48 34.38 -35.22
N ASP A 173 15.15 34.90 -34.04
CA ASP A 173 16.17 35.40 -33.13
C ASP A 173 17.00 34.25 -32.52
N GLY A 174 18.17 34.60 -31.97
CA GLY A 174 19.09 33.61 -31.38
C GLY A 174 18.52 32.85 -30.18
N GLY A 175 17.57 33.44 -29.44
CA GLY A 175 16.91 32.78 -28.32
C GLY A 175 15.96 31.68 -28.79
N ILE A 176 15.16 31.94 -29.83
CA ILE A 176 14.27 30.94 -30.43
C ILE A 176 15.10 29.81 -31.06
N VAL A 177 16.19 30.15 -31.75
CA VAL A 177 17.14 29.17 -32.30
C VAL A 177 17.69 28.26 -31.19
N PHE A 178 18.09 28.82 -30.05
CA PHE A 178 18.57 28.03 -28.91
C PHE A 178 17.50 27.07 -28.37
N LEU A 179 16.26 27.54 -28.22
CA LEU A 179 15.15 26.71 -27.75
C LEU A 179 14.85 25.54 -28.69
N LEU A 180 14.89 25.79 -30.01
CA LEU A 180 14.68 24.75 -31.02
C LEU A 180 15.81 23.72 -31.04
N ASP A 181 17.06 24.16 -30.97
CA ASP A 181 18.22 23.25 -30.89
C ASP A 181 18.11 22.33 -29.66
N PHE A 182 17.73 22.91 -28.52
CA PHE A 182 17.48 22.16 -27.30
C PHE A 182 16.37 21.12 -27.49
N LEU A 183 15.20 21.54 -27.99
CA LEU A 183 14.06 20.64 -28.19
C LEU A 183 14.41 19.48 -29.13
N ILE A 184 15.12 19.75 -30.22
CA ILE A 184 15.55 18.74 -31.19
C ILE A 184 16.49 17.71 -30.53
N LYS A 185 17.41 18.16 -29.67
CA LYS A 185 18.33 17.28 -28.94
C LYS A 185 17.57 16.40 -27.94
N GLU A 186 16.67 16.98 -27.17
CA GLU A 186 15.83 16.25 -26.21
C GLU A 186 14.96 15.21 -26.93
N MET A 187 14.31 15.59 -28.03
CA MET A 187 13.52 14.64 -28.82
C MET A 187 14.35 13.47 -29.36
N LYS A 188 15.61 13.70 -29.76
CA LYS A 188 16.52 12.61 -30.18
C LYS A 188 16.88 11.67 -29.02
N GLN A 189 17.06 12.21 -27.81
CA GLN A 189 17.30 11.38 -26.63
C GLN A 189 16.06 10.55 -26.30
N GLU A 190 14.89 11.19 -26.28
CA GLU A 190 13.64 10.56 -25.90
C GLU A 190 13.20 9.45 -26.87
N MET A 191 13.50 9.60 -28.17
CA MET A 191 13.28 8.52 -29.15
C MET A 191 13.96 7.19 -28.76
N ASN A 192 15.06 7.23 -28.01
CA ASN A 192 15.72 6.03 -27.52
C ASN A 192 15.08 5.45 -26.26
N ASN A 193 14.36 6.27 -25.50
CA ASN A 193 13.74 5.92 -24.23
C ASN A 193 12.29 5.47 -24.37
N THR A 194 11.57 6.00 -25.36
CA THR A 194 10.17 5.63 -25.59
C THR A 194 10.09 4.24 -26.26
N ASP A 195 9.28 3.35 -25.69
CA ASP A 195 9.01 2.03 -26.28
C ASP A 195 8.19 2.19 -27.57
N MET A 196 8.85 2.01 -28.72
CA MET A 196 8.26 2.10 -30.04
C MET A 196 8.78 0.96 -30.91
N GLY A 197 7.89 0.24 -31.60
CA GLY A 197 8.28 -0.82 -32.53
C GLY A 197 9.28 -0.33 -33.60
N GLU A 198 10.20 -1.19 -34.04
CA GLU A 198 11.37 -0.84 -34.88
C GLU A 198 11.02 -0.05 -36.15
N SER A 199 9.90 -0.38 -36.81
CA SER A 199 9.43 0.33 -38.01
C SER A 199 9.03 1.79 -37.71
N ASN A 200 8.41 2.03 -36.56
CA ASN A 200 8.05 3.38 -36.12
C ASN A 200 9.29 4.18 -35.72
N LYS A 201 10.24 3.53 -35.04
CA LYS A 201 11.51 4.16 -34.63
C LYS A 201 12.32 4.63 -35.84
N SER A 202 12.46 3.77 -36.86
CA SER A 202 13.18 4.10 -38.10
C SER A 202 12.53 5.27 -38.85
N SER A 203 11.19 5.32 -38.89
CA SER A 203 10.46 6.41 -39.54
C SER A 203 10.64 7.74 -38.79
N LEU A 204 10.61 7.72 -37.46
CA LEU A 204 10.81 8.90 -36.63
C LEU A 204 12.25 9.43 -36.70
N GLU A 205 13.22 8.52 -36.74
CA GLU A 205 14.62 8.88 -36.92
C GLU A 205 14.85 9.63 -38.24
N TYR A 206 14.19 9.19 -39.32
CA TYR A 206 14.20 9.91 -40.59
C TYR A 206 13.65 11.35 -40.45
N TYR A 207 12.48 11.53 -39.82
CA TYR A 207 11.89 12.86 -39.62
C TYR A 207 12.74 13.75 -38.69
N LEU A 208 13.30 13.20 -37.61
CA LEU A 208 14.20 13.94 -36.71
C LEU A 208 15.48 14.38 -37.40
N ASN A 209 16.01 13.57 -38.32
CA ASN A 209 17.16 13.95 -39.13
C ASN A 209 16.80 15.03 -40.17
N LEU A 210 15.60 14.98 -40.75
CA LEU A 210 15.10 16.06 -41.60
C LEU A 210 14.92 17.37 -40.83
N ILE A 211 14.33 17.31 -39.63
CA ILE A 211 14.19 18.44 -38.70
C ILE A 211 15.57 19.05 -38.42
N ALA A 212 16.53 18.23 -38.00
CA ALA A 212 17.87 18.70 -37.66
C ALA A 212 18.56 19.38 -38.84
N LYS A 213 18.46 18.80 -40.04
CA LYS A 213 19.02 19.38 -41.26
C LYS A 213 18.34 20.68 -41.68
N GLY A 214 17.00 20.70 -41.65
CA GLY A 214 16.22 21.91 -41.97
C GLY A 214 16.54 23.05 -41.00
N PHE A 215 16.68 22.74 -39.72
CA PHE A 215 17.12 23.70 -38.71
C PHE A 215 18.54 24.22 -38.98
N GLU A 216 19.49 23.36 -39.33
CA GLU A 216 20.86 23.78 -39.68
C GLU A 216 20.89 24.74 -40.87
N ASP A 217 20.09 24.47 -41.91
CA ASP A 217 19.99 25.31 -43.11
C ASP A 217 19.32 26.68 -42.85
N MET A 218 18.41 26.76 -41.88
CA MET A 218 17.85 28.03 -41.40
C MET A 218 18.85 28.80 -40.53
N ASN A 219 19.56 28.10 -39.66
CA ASN A 219 20.51 28.72 -38.75
C ASN A 219 21.66 29.40 -39.52
N LYS A 220 22.13 28.76 -40.60
CA LYS A 220 23.12 29.34 -41.53
C LYS A 220 22.67 30.64 -42.19
N ARG A 221 21.37 30.89 -42.36
CA ARG A 221 20.83 32.14 -42.92
C ARG A 221 20.75 33.24 -41.87
N THR A 222 20.32 32.87 -40.67
CA THR A 222 20.18 33.79 -39.53
C THR A 222 21.51 34.46 -39.18
N TYR A 223 22.63 33.73 -39.23
CA TYR A 223 23.97 34.28 -38.98
C TYR A 223 24.65 34.93 -40.19
N LYS A 224 23.98 35.00 -41.35
CA LYS A 224 24.49 35.67 -42.57
C LYS A 224 23.80 36.99 -42.88
N ALA A 225 22.67 37.29 -42.22
CA ALA A 225 21.96 38.56 -42.28
C ALA A 225 22.54 39.55 -41.25
#